data_AF-A0A9D9SII0-F1
#
_entry.id   AF-A0A9D9SII0-F1
#
_cell.length_a   1.000
_cell.length_b   1.000
_cell.length_c   1.000
_cell.angle_alpha   90.00
_cell.angle_beta   90.00
_cell.angle_gamma   90.00
#
_symmetry.space_group_name_H-M   'P 1'
#
loop_
_entity.id
_entity.type
_entity.pdbx_description
1 polymer ?
#
loop_
_entity_poly.entity_id
_entity_poly.type
_entity_poly.pdbx_seq_one_letter_code
_entity_poly.pdbx_strand_id
1 'polypeptide(L)'
;MNIFDRPKIDGHCHVLDPVRFPYPAEVPYHPQGQEIGTADYYKHVMDAYGTRHALLVGPNSGYGLDNRCLLDAIAQGGNRFKGIAVVRADISKQALKDLQTQGIVGIAFNTSFHGLDYYADIDPLLAHLRELDMWAQFQVSANQLEALWPRIQRIGVKTMIDHCGRPNLADGPNAPGLQALWKLADSGLGVIKISGFGKFSETGFPFDDTHEHVMKVWSGFGPDRCIWASDWPHLRGTYRLDYGTLLKLTERWFAPAQLQSMMWDTPAKILGW
;
A
#
# COMPACT_ATOMS: atom_id res chain seq x y z
N MET A 1 -17.07 18.70 9.66
CA MET A 1 -15.66 18.43 9.99
C MET A 1 -14.88 18.53 8.69
N ASN A 2 -13.78 19.29 8.65
CA ASN A 2 -12.99 19.42 7.41
C ASN A 2 -12.15 18.14 7.18
N ILE A 3 -11.55 18.00 5.99
CA ILE A 3 -10.71 16.84 5.66
C ILE A 3 -9.49 16.65 6.59
N PHE A 4 -8.96 17.70 7.20
CA PHE A 4 -7.79 17.60 8.09
C PHE A 4 -8.17 17.06 9.46
N ASP A 5 -9.30 17.47 10.04
CA ASP A 5 -9.68 17.08 11.40
C ASP A 5 -10.42 15.74 11.48
N ARG A 6 -10.93 15.24 10.35
CA ARG A 6 -11.68 13.98 10.34
C ARG A 6 -10.81 12.78 10.74
N PRO A 7 -11.29 11.89 11.64
CA PRO A 7 -10.62 10.63 11.91
C PRO A 7 -10.40 9.88 10.59
N LYS A 8 -9.17 9.46 10.37
CA LYS A 8 -8.78 8.68 9.20
C LYS A 8 -7.69 7.68 9.54
N ILE A 9 -7.55 6.70 8.66
CA ILE A 9 -6.53 5.68 8.65
C ILE A 9 -5.76 5.84 7.34
N ASP A 10 -4.44 5.95 7.43
CA ASP A 10 -3.59 5.91 6.25
C ASP A 10 -3.27 4.46 5.88
N GLY A 11 -3.78 3.98 4.73
CA GLY A 11 -3.61 2.62 4.27
C GLY A 11 -2.24 2.27 3.66
N HIS A 12 -1.33 3.24 3.47
CA HIS A 12 0.01 2.98 2.94
C HIS A 12 0.93 4.16 3.24
N CYS A 13 1.92 3.92 4.09
CA CYS A 13 3.04 4.83 4.28
C CYS A 13 4.29 4.03 4.66
N HIS A 14 5.44 4.67 4.61
CA HIS A 14 6.72 4.12 5.00
C HIS A 14 7.31 4.95 6.13
N VAL A 15 8.03 4.30 7.04
CA VAL A 15 8.90 4.98 8.00
C VAL A 15 10.33 4.57 7.75
N LEU A 16 11.24 5.54 7.77
CA LEU A 16 12.65 5.36 7.48
C LEU A 16 13.48 6.16 8.49
N ASP A 17 14.39 5.46 9.16
CA ASP A 17 15.31 6.03 10.15
C ASP A 17 16.71 5.41 9.94
N PRO A 18 17.44 5.86 8.91
CA PRO A 18 18.76 5.30 8.59
C PRO A 18 19.81 5.56 9.66
N VAL A 19 19.55 6.47 10.61
CA VAL A 19 20.47 6.75 11.72
C VAL A 19 20.40 5.63 12.75
N ARG A 20 19.19 5.21 13.15
CA ARG A 20 19.01 4.09 14.12
C ARG A 20 19.04 2.72 13.45
N PHE A 21 18.59 2.66 12.20
CA PHE A 21 18.54 1.44 11.39
C PHE A 21 19.23 1.71 10.05
N PRO A 22 20.58 1.63 10.00
CA PRO A 22 21.30 1.80 8.74
C PRO A 22 20.79 0.85 7.67
N TYR A 23 20.66 1.35 6.45
CA TYR A 23 20.26 0.52 5.32
C TYR A 23 21.25 -0.64 5.11
N PRO A 24 20.77 -1.84 4.73
CA PRO A 24 21.66 -2.90 4.30
C PRO A 24 22.54 -2.46 3.12
N ALA A 25 23.76 -2.98 3.04
CA ALA A 25 24.72 -2.55 2.02
C ALA A 25 24.30 -2.99 0.59
N GLU A 26 23.56 -4.09 0.52
CA GLU A 26 23.11 -4.75 -0.70
C GLU A 26 21.86 -4.13 -1.34
N VAL A 27 21.16 -3.24 -0.62
CA VAL A 27 19.98 -2.58 -1.21
C VAL A 27 20.43 -1.54 -2.24
N PRO A 28 19.83 -1.52 -3.44
CA PRO A 28 20.25 -0.65 -4.54
C PRO A 28 19.79 0.80 -4.38
N TYR A 29 19.04 1.10 -3.31
CA TYR A 29 18.44 2.40 -3.09
C TYR A 29 18.48 2.77 -1.62
N HIS A 30 19.09 3.91 -1.34
CA HIS A 30 19.21 4.49 0.00
C HIS A 30 18.43 5.79 0.02
N PRO A 31 17.14 5.79 0.42
CA PRO A 31 16.36 7.02 0.56
C PRO A 31 17.08 8.07 1.41
N GLN A 32 17.05 9.33 0.96
CA GLN A 32 17.78 10.43 1.59
C GLN A 32 16.95 11.71 1.61
N GLY A 33 17.40 12.69 2.40
CA GLY A 33 16.78 14.02 2.43
C GLY A 33 15.29 13.94 2.78
N GLN A 34 14.44 14.50 1.91
CA GLN A 34 12.98 14.57 2.10
C GLN A 34 12.28 13.20 2.15
N GLU A 35 12.96 12.13 1.74
CA GLU A 35 12.42 10.77 1.78
C GLU A 35 12.63 10.09 3.12
N ILE A 36 13.42 10.68 4.02
CA ILE A 36 13.59 10.19 5.38
C ILE A 36 12.38 10.65 6.20
N GLY A 37 11.72 9.69 6.82
CA GLY A 37 10.51 9.92 7.61
C GLY A 37 10.46 9.00 8.81
N THR A 38 10.95 9.47 9.97
CA THR A 38 10.94 8.64 11.19
C THR A 38 9.52 8.40 11.69
N ALA A 39 9.30 7.32 12.44
CA ALA A 39 8.01 7.05 13.06
C ALA A 39 7.57 8.17 14.02
N ASP A 40 8.53 8.80 14.71
CA ASP A 40 8.26 9.95 15.59
C ASP A 40 7.77 11.16 14.81
N TYR A 41 8.45 11.53 13.73
CA TYR A 41 8.00 12.62 12.89
C TYR A 41 6.64 12.31 12.24
N TYR A 42 6.44 11.07 11.80
CA TYR A 42 5.18 10.66 11.19
C TYR A 42 4.00 10.74 12.16
N LYS A 43 4.18 10.44 13.46
CA LYS A 43 3.13 10.67 14.48
C LYS A 43 2.68 12.14 14.53
N HIS A 44 3.61 13.10 14.39
CA HIS A 44 3.26 14.52 14.30
C HIS A 44 2.50 14.86 13.01
N VAL A 45 2.89 14.27 11.87
CA VAL A 45 2.13 14.41 10.61
C VAL A 45 0.71 13.86 10.79
N MET A 46 0.58 12.69 11.40
CA MET A 46 -0.73 12.08 11.70
C MET A 46 -1.60 12.99 12.56
N ASP A 47 -1.04 13.56 13.63
CA ASP A 47 -1.78 14.44 14.54
C ASP A 47 -2.20 15.74 13.86
N ALA A 48 -1.34 16.32 13.01
CA ALA A 48 -1.64 17.51 12.23
C ALA A 48 -2.77 17.31 11.21
N TYR A 49 -3.01 16.06 10.77
CA TYR A 49 -3.99 15.72 9.76
C TYR A 49 -5.02 14.70 10.23
N GLY A 50 -5.30 14.61 11.54
CA GLY A 50 -6.39 13.80 12.08
C GLY A 50 -6.29 12.29 11.82
N THR A 51 -5.11 11.80 11.43
CA THR A 51 -4.86 10.38 11.20
C THR A 51 -4.70 9.66 12.53
N ARG A 52 -5.54 8.66 12.79
CA ARG A 52 -5.53 7.91 14.05
C ARG A 52 -4.65 6.68 13.96
N HIS A 53 -4.73 5.96 12.83
CA HIS A 53 -3.94 4.76 12.57
C HIS A 53 -3.26 4.81 11.21
N ALA A 54 -2.20 4.03 11.03
CA ALA A 54 -1.58 3.85 9.73
C ALA A 54 -1.08 2.41 9.52
N LEU A 55 -1.17 1.97 8.27
CA LEU A 55 -0.56 0.74 7.79
C LEU A 55 0.84 1.06 7.25
N LEU A 56 1.84 0.72 8.05
CA LEU A 56 3.25 0.87 7.68
C LEU A 56 3.65 -0.26 6.74
N VAL A 57 4.16 0.06 5.56
CA VAL A 57 4.62 -0.93 4.57
C VAL A 57 6.14 -0.94 4.57
N GLY A 58 6.74 -2.12 4.68
CA GLY A 58 8.19 -2.28 4.56
C GLY A 58 8.68 -1.82 3.18
N PRO A 59 9.64 -0.87 3.10
CA PRO A 59 10.11 -0.36 1.81
C PRO A 59 11.07 -1.35 1.16
N ASN A 60 10.54 -2.21 0.27
CA ASN A 60 11.30 -3.21 -0.51
C ASN A 60 12.59 -2.63 -1.12
N SER A 61 12.53 -1.41 -1.66
CA SER A 61 13.67 -0.76 -2.30
C SER A 61 14.69 -0.19 -1.31
N GLY A 62 14.28 0.21 -0.10
CA GLY A 62 15.15 0.87 0.88
C GLY A 62 15.75 -0.06 1.93
N TYR A 63 14.89 -0.85 2.60
CA TYR A 63 15.32 -1.79 3.64
C TYR A 63 15.35 -3.25 3.18
N GLY A 64 14.77 -3.56 2.02
CA GLY A 64 14.69 -4.94 1.54
C GLY A 64 14.00 -5.84 2.57
N LEU A 65 14.69 -6.89 3.00
CA LEU A 65 14.19 -7.88 3.97
C LEU A 65 14.34 -7.43 5.43
N ASP A 66 15.00 -6.30 5.70
CA ASP A 66 15.21 -5.81 7.05
C ASP A 66 13.96 -5.08 7.57
N ASN A 67 13.19 -5.76 8.42
CA ASN A 67 11.97 -5.20 9.02
C ASN A 67 12.20 -4.51 10.37
N ARG A 68 13.45 -4.32 10.84
CA ARG A 68 13.72 -3.80 12.19
C ARG A 68 13.13 -2.40 12.41
N CYS A 69 13.29 -1.50 11.44
CA CYS A 69 12.71 -0.15 11.52
C CYS A 69 11.17 -0.19 11.55
N LEU A 70 10.56 -1.08 10.77
CA LEU A 70 9.10 -1.28 10.73
C LEU A 70 8.58 -1.82 12.06
N LEU A 71 9.20 -2.87 12.60
CA LEU A 71 8.79 -3.52 13.84
C LEU A 71 8.98 -2.61 15.06
N ASP A 72 10.09 -1.85 15.10
CA ASP A 72 10.33 -0.83 16.14
C ASP A 72 9.23 0.24 16.12
N ALA A 73 8.88 0.75 14.94
CA ALA A 73 7.80 1.73 14.80
C ALA A 73 6.46 1.18 15.31
N ILE A 74 6.11 -0.07 15.00
CA ILE A 74 4.88 -0.69 15.49
C ILE A 74 4.90 -0.83 17.02
N ALA A 75 6.00 -1.34 17.59
CA ALA A 75 6.14 -1.51 19.03
C ALA A 75 6.02 -0.18 19.80
N GLN A 76 6.59 0.90 19.26
CA GLN A 76 6.52 2.24 19.85
C GLN A 76 5.23 3.01 19.49
N GLY A 77 4.41 2.46 18.61
CA GLY A 77 3.25 3.13 18.03
C GLY A 77 2.02 3.21 18.93
N GLY A 78 2.01 2.54 20.08
CA GLY A 78 0.88 2.57 21.02
C GLY A 78 -0.45 2.15 20.37
N ASN A 79 -0.44 1.07 19.58
CA ASN A 79 -1.58 0.57 18.78
C ASN A 79 -2.04 1.49 17.62
N ARG A 80 -1.29 2.55 17.29
CA ARG A 80 -1.56 3.38 16.11
C ARG A 80 -1.08 2.77 14.81
N PHE A 81 -0.20 1.76 14.86
CA PHE A 81 0.40 1.16 13.66
C PHE A 81 0.14 -0.34 13.56
N LYS A 82 -0.06 -0.77 12.32
CA LYS A 82 0.08 -2.17 11.88
C LYS A 82 1.04 -2.22 10.71
N GLY A 83 1.56 -3.39 10.40
CA GLY A 83 2.61 -3.54 9.40
C GLY A 83 2.28 -4.48 8.25
N ILE A 84 2.89 -4.19 7.11
CA ILE A 84 3.07 -5.12 5.99
C ILE A 84 4.57 -5.34 5.85
N ALA A 85 5.05 -6.55 6.16
CA ALA A 85 6.47 -6.86 6.16
C ALA A 85 6.97 -7.27 4.77
N VAL A 86 8.29 -7.25 4.59
CA VAL A 86 8.95 -7.83 3.40
C VAL A 86 9.75 -9.03 3.85
N VAL A 87 9.53 -10.18 3.22
CA VAL A 87 10.12 -11.46 3.64
C VAL A 87 10.62 -12.25 2.45
N ARG A 88 11.48 -13.23 2.71
CA ARG A 88 11.89 -14.20 1.69
C ARG A 88 10.72 -15.10 1.30
N ALA A 89 10.72 -15.58 0.06
CA ALA A 89 9.71 -16.52 -0.44
C ALA A 89 9.68 -17.84 0.34
N ASP A 90 10.82 -18.26 0.91
CA ASP A 90 10.99 -19.49 1.69
C ASP A 90 10.77 -19.32 3.21
N ILE A 91 10.22 -18.18 3.66
CA ILE A 91 9.93 -17.97 5.08
C ILE A 91 8.99 -19.05 5.64
N SER A 92 9.30 -19.53 6.84
CA SER A 92 8.49 -20.55 7.50
C SER A 92 7.15 -19.98 7.98
N LYS A 93 6.12 -20.83 8.02
CA LYS A 93 4.83 -20.47 8.60
C LYS A 93 4.93 -20.03 10.06
N GLN A 94 5.88 -20.57 10.82
CA GLN A 94 6.10 -20.15 12.22
C GLN A 94 6.65 -18.72 12.28
N ALA A 95 7.63 -18.37 11.45
CA ALA A 95 8.16 -17.01 11.41
C ALA A 95 7.08 -15.98 10.97
N LEU A 96 6.16 -16.36 10.09
CA LEU A 96 5.00 -15.52 9.75
C LEU A 96 4.07 -15.29 10.95
N LYS A 97 3.81 -16.31 11.78
CA LYS A 97 3.05 -16.14 13.03
C LYS A 97 3.78 -15.23 14.01
N ASP A 98 5.09 -15.37 14.12
CA ASP A 98 5.90 -14.52 14.99
C ASP A 98 5.88 -13.04 14.53
N LEU A 99 5.80 -12.79 13.22
CA LEU A 99 5.56 -11.44 12.69
C LEU A 99 4.12 -10.96 13.00
N GLN A 100 3.14 -11.86 12.91
CA GLN A 100 1.74 -11.54 13.20
C GLN A 100 1.53 -11.09 14.65
N THR A 101 2.20 -11.73 15.62
CA THR A 101 2.15 -11.31 17.04
C THR A 101 2.78 -9.95 17.29
N GLN A 102 3.64 -9.48 16.38
CA GLN A 102 4.27 -8.17 16.41
C GLN A 102 3.48 -7.10 15.63
N GLY A 103 2.25 -7.39 15.21
CA GLY A 103 1.36 -6.45 14.52
C GLY A 103 1.50 -6.40 13.00
N ILE A 104 2.21 -7.37 12.40
CA ILE A 104 2.22 -7.55 10.94
C ILE A 104 0.93 -8.24 10.51
N VAL A 105 0.22 -7.65 9.55
CA VAL A 105 -1.04 -8.18 9.01
C VAL A 105 -0.93 -8.72 7.59
N GLY A 106 0.25 -8.61 6.97
CA GLY A 106 0.47 -9.04 5.60
C GLY A 106 1.90 -8.91 5.12
N ILE A 107 2.14 -9.34 3.89
CA ILE A 107 3.44 -9.33 3.23
C ILE A 107 3.37 -8.52 1.93
N ALA A 108 4.38 -7.68 1.70
CA ALA A 108 4.50 -6.87 0.50
C ALA A 108 5.34 -7.55 -0.59
N PHE A 109 4.79 -7.55 -1.80
CA PHE A 109 5.42 -8.00 -3.04
C PHE A 109 5.49 -6.81 -4.00
N ASN A 110 6.70 -6.33 -4.30
CA ASN A 110 6.91 -5.21 -5.21
C ASN A 110 7.35 -5.68 -6.60
N THR A 111 6.41 -6.26 -7.35
CA THR A 111 6.64 -6.75 -8.71
C THR A 111 7.07 -5.63 -9.66
N SER A 112 6.62 -4.39 -9.42
CA SER A 112 7.04 -3.24 -10.23
C SER A 112 8.54 -2.92 -10.08
N PHE A 113 9.15 -3.31 -8.96
CA PHE A 113 10.57 -3.09 -8.68
C PHE A 113 11.44 -4.30 -9.01
N HIS A 114 11.04 -5.50 -8.58
CA HIS A 114 11.84 -6.72 -8.76
C HIS A 114 11.53 -7.51 -10.05
N GLY A 115 10.40 -7.23 -10.71
CA GLY A 115 9.91 -8.02 -11.83
C GLY A 115 9.17 -9.30 -11.41
N LEU A 116 8.58 -9.98 -12.38
CA LEU A 116 7.80 -11.21 -12.16
C LEU A 116 8.69 -12.41 -11.81
N ASP A 117 9.88 -12.50 -12.42
CA ASP A 117 10.79 -13.63 -12.24
C ASP A 117 11.28 -13.77 -10.80
N TYR A 118 11.52 -12.65 -10.12
CA TYR A 118 11.87 -12.63 -8.70
C TYR A 118 10.77 -13.26 -7.82
N TYR A 119 9.52 -13.19 -8.26
CA TYR A 119 8.35 -13.73 -7.57
C TYR A 119 7.81 -15.02 -8.23
N ALA A 120 8.61 -15.73 -9.02
CA ALA A 120 8.18 -16.97 -9.68
C ALA A 120 7.73 -18.05 -8.67
N ASP A 121 8.36 -18.14 -7.50
CA ASP A 121 8.15 -19.24 -6.54
C ASP A 121 7.36 -18.85 -5.28
N ILE A 122 6.53 -17.80 -5.33
CA ILE A 122 5.80 -17.31 -4.14
C ILE A 122 4.55 -18.14 -3.76
N ASP A 123 4.16 -19.15 -4.54
CA ASP A 123 2.94 -19.93 -4.30
C ASP A 123 2.85 -20.53 -2.88
N PRO A 124 3.92 -21.17 -2.34
CA PRO A 124 3.89 -21.67 -0.97
C PRO A 124 3.70 -20.56 0.07
N LEU A 125 4.33 -19.41 -0.15
CA LEU A 125 4.15 -18.24 0.72
C LEU A 125 2.71 -17.74 0.67
N LEU A 126 2.13 -17.57 -0.52
CA LEU A 126 0.72 -17.17 -0.67
C LEU A 126 -0.25 -18.15 0.00
N ALA A 127 0.04 -19.46 -0.05
CA ALA A 127 -0.74 -20.47 0.67
C ALA A 127 -0.64 -20.29 2.20
N HIS A 128 0.55 -20.02 2.73
CA HIS A 128 0.72 -19.69 4.16
C HIS A 128 -0.04 -18.43 4.54
N LEU A 129 0.00 -17.36 3.72
CA LEU A 129 -0.72 -16.13 4.01
C LEU A 129 -2.23 -16.35 4.08
N ARG A 130 -2.79 -17.13 3.14
CA ARG A 130 -4.20 -17.53 3.19
C ARG A 130 -4.54 -18.30 4.47
N GLU A 131 -3.72 -19.28 4.84
CA GLU A 131 -3.96 -20.10 6.03
C GLU A 131 -3.84 -19.34 7.35
N LEU A 132 -3.09 -18.23 7.37
CA LEU A 132 -2.90 -17.36 8.53
C LEU A 132 -3.83 -16.14 8.52
N ASP A 133 -4.71 -16.04 7.52
CA ASP A 133 -5.54 -14.86 7.26
C ASP A 133 -4.71 -13.56 7.21
N MET A 134 -3.57 -13.61 6.53
CA MET A 134 -2.69 -12.46 6.27
C MET A 134 -2.90 -11.94 4.84
N TRP A 135 -2.69 -10.64 4.65
CA TRP A 135 -2.80 -9.99 3.35
C TRP A 135 -1.59 -10.26 2.47
N ALA A 136 -1.82 -10.58 1.19
CA ALA A 136 -0.82 -10.45 0.14
C ALA A 136 -0.94 -9.06 -0.49
N GLN A 137 -0.02 -8.14 -0.21
CA GLN A 137 -0.01 -6.81 -0.80
C GLN A 137 0.87 -6.78 -2.04
N PHE A 138 0.33 -6.39 -3.20
CA PHE A 138 1.10 -6.28 -4.44
C PHE A 138 1.19 -4.84 -4.92
N GLN A 139 2.42 -4.40 -5.19
CA GLN A 139 2.70 -3.25 -6.05
C GLN A 139 3.08 -3.76 -7.44
N VAL A 140 2.16 -3.60 -8.37
CA VAL A 140 2.29 -3.95 -9.80
C VAL A 140 2.45 -2.69 -10.64
N SER A 141 2.81 -2.87 -11.91
CA SER A 141 2.70 -1.83 -12.95
C SER A 141 2.23 -2.43 -14.27
N ALA A 142 1.46 -1.68 -15.04
CA ALA A 142 0.96 -2.08 -16.36
C ALA A 142 0.33 -3.48 -16.32
N ASN A 143 0.84 -4.44 -17.12
CA ASN A 143 0.24 -5.76 -17.28
C ASN A 143 0.67 -6.81 -16.26
N GLN A 144 1.50 -6.47 -15.27
CA GLN A 144 2.02 -7.45 -14.31
C GLN A 144 0.93 -8.18 -13.50
N LEU A 145 -0.21 -7.54 -13.24
CA LEU A 145 -1.32 -8.18 -12.53
C LEU A 145 -1.95 -9.33 -13.33
N GLU A 146 -1.88 -9.28 -14.67
CA GLU A 146 -2.36 -10.36 -15.53
C GLU A 146 -1.66 -11.68 -15.21
N ALA A 147 -0.34 -11.65 -15.03
CA ALA A 147 0.46 -12.83 -14.72
C ALA A 147 0.22 -13.35 -13.29
N LEU A 148 -0.08 -12.46 -12.35
CA LEU A 148 -0.31 -12.82 -10.94
C LEU A 148 -1.73 -13.34 -10.70
N TRP A 149 -2.72 -12.85 -11.44
CA TRP A 149 -4.14 -13.14 -11.21
C TRP A 149 -4.47 -14.64 -11.15
N PRO A 150 -4.05 -15.51 -12.11
CA PRO A 150 -4.35 -16.94 -12.07
C PRO A 150 -3.87 -17.62 -10.78
N ARG A 151 -2.73 -17.17 -10.24
CA ARG A 151 -2.13 -17.69 -9.00
C ARG A 151 -2.92 -17.24 -7.79
N ILE A 152 -3.23 -15.94 -7.71
CA ILE A 152 -4.06 -15.34 -6.66
C ILE A 152 -5.42 -16.03 -6.60
N GLN A 153 -6.08 -16.19 -7.76
CA GLN A 153 -7.40 -16.82 -7.87
C GLN A 153 -7.36 -18.28 -7.43
N ARG A 154 -6.41 -19.07 -7.94
CA ARG A 154 -6.30 -20.50 -7.61
C ARG A 154 -6.03 -20.74 -6.13
N ILE A 155 -5.19 -19.90 -5.51
CA ILE A 155 -4.86 -20.03 -4.09
C ILE A 155 -6.00 -19.50 -3.23
N GLY A 156 -6.66 -18.42 -3.65
CA GLY A 156 -7.73 -17.77 -2.89
C GLY A 156 -7.20 -16.94 -1.72
N VAL A 157 -6.02 -16.33 -1.88
CA VAL A 157 -5.43 -15.44 -0.87
C VAL A 157 -6.04 -14.04 -0.97
N LYS A 158 -6.41 -13.46 0.17
CA LYS A 158 -6.89 -12.07 0.21
C LYS A 158 -5.77 -11.12 -0.19
N THR A 159 -6.09 -10.20 -1.09
CA THR A 159 -5.11 -9.42 -1.83
C THR A 159 -5.34 -7.92 -1.67
N MET A 160 -4.27 -7.17 -1.49
CA MET A 160 -4.30 -5.71 -1.36
C MET A 160 -3.46 -5.13 -2.51
N ILE A 161 -4.09 -4.42 -3.44
CA ILE A 161 -3.39 -3.84 -4.60
C ILE A 161 -3.06 -2.39 -4.31
N ASP A 162 -1.80 -2.02 -4.53
CA ASP A 162 -1.33 -0.66 -4.33
C ASP A 162 -1.72 0.28 -5.49
N HIS A 163 -1.90 1.56 -5.16
CA HIS A 163 -1.96 2.71 -6.08
C HIS A 163 -2.85 2.56 -7.31
N CYS A 164 -4.11 2.21 -7.11
CA CYS A 164 -5.10 2.03 -8.20
C CYS A 164 -4.65 1.03 -9.28
N GLY A 165 -3.75 0.09 -8.96
CA GLY A 165 -3.21 -0.90 -9.89
C GLY A 165 -2.15 -0.34 -10.84
N ARG A 166 -1.79 0.94 -10.73
CA ARG A 166 -0.73 1.63 -11.49
C ARG A 166 -0.73 1.27 -12.99
N PRO A 167 -1.82 1.56 -13.71
CA PRO A 167 -1.91 1.28 -15.14
C PRO A 167 -0.95 2.18 -15.93
N ASN A 168 -0.75 1.86 -17.21
CA ASN A 168 -0.38 2.86 -18.20
C ASN A 168 -1.68 3.42 -18.80
N LEU A 169 -1.94 4.73 -18.66
CA LEU A 169 -3.23 5.32 -19.06
C LEU A 169 -3.45 5.22 -20.57
N ALA A 170 -2.38 5.33 -21.36
CA ALA A 170 -2.41 5.23 -22.81
C ALA A 170 -2.83 3.84 -23.34
N ASP A 171 -2.70 2.77 -22.55
CA ASP A 171 -3.06 1.41 -22.97
C ASP A 171 -4.59 1.19 -23.04
N GLY A 172 -5.36 2.12 -22.46
CA GLY A 172 -6.82 2.11 -22.51
C GLY A 172 -7.51 1.03 -21.65
N PRO A 173 -8.85 0.95 -21.70
CA PRO A 173 -9.64 0.13 -20.78
C PRO A 173 -9.47 -1.39 -20.97
N ASN A 174 -8.96 -1.82 -22.13
CA ASN A 174 -8.78 -3.23 -22.47
C ASN A 174 -7.36 -3.75 -22.15
N ALA A 175 -6.51 -2.94 -21.54
CA ALA A 175 -5.17 -3.35 -21.11
C ALA A 175 -5.27 -4.63 -20.25
N PRO A 176 -4.45 -5.67 -20.52
CA PRO A 176 -4.56 -6.95 -19.82
C PRO A 176 -4.43 -6.83 -18.29
N GLY A 177 -3.55 -5.98 -17.79
CA GLY A 177 -3.41 -5.71 -16.36
C GLY A 177 -4.69 -5.11 -15.74
N LEU A 178 -5.38 -4.25 -16.48
CA LEU A 178 -6.63 -3.64 -16.05
C LEU A 178 -7.79 -4.66 -16.07
N GLN A 179 -7.84 -5.52 -17.08
CA GLN A 179 -8.79 -6.63 -17.12
C GLN A 179 -8.57 -7.60 -15.95
N ALA A 180 -7.32 -7.86 -15.56
CA ALA A 180 -7.00 -8.64 -14.37
C ALA A 180 -7.42 -7.94 -13.07
N LEU A 181 -7.30 -6.61 -13.01
CA LEU A 181 -7.78 -5.81 -11.88
C LEU A 181 -9.30 -5.94 -11.69
N TRP A 182 -10.08 -5.94 -12.78
CA TRP A 182 -11.53 -6.12 -12.72
C TRP A 182 -11.93 -7.54 -12.32
N LYS A 183 -11.24 -8.57 -12.85
CA LYS A 183 -11.43 -9.95 -12.38
C LYS A 183 -11.17 -10.10 -10.88
N LEU A 184 -10.15 -9.42 -10.36
CA LEU A 184 -9.87 -9.40 -8.93
C LEU A 184 -10.99 -8.70 -8.14
N ALA A 185 -11.49 -7.56 -8.63
CA ALA A 185 -12.61 -6.85 -8.01
C ALA A 185 -13.88 -7.71 -7.94
N ASP A 186 -14.23 -8.38 -9.05
CA ASP A 186 -15.40 -9.26 -9.16
C ASP A 186 -15.29 -10.50 -8.28
N SER A 187 -14.07 -10.99 -8.04
CA SER A 187 -13.85 -12.16 -7.18
C SER A 187 -14.11 -11.91 -5.69
N GLY A 188 -14.14 -10.64 -5.27
CA GLY A 188 -14.24 -10.26 -3.86
C GLY A 188 -12.98 -10.51 -3.02
N LEU A 189 -11.90 -11.07 -3.59
CA LEU A 189 -10.64 -11.31 -2.89
C LEU A 189 -9.79 -10.04 -2.70
N GLY A 190 -10.05 -9.01 -3.50
CA GLY A 190 -9.19 -7.84 -3.61
C GLY A 190 -9.72 -6.62 -2.87
N VAL A 191 -8.82 -5.90 -2.21
CA VAL A 191 -9.00 -4.49 -1.85
C VAL A 191 -7.98 -3.64 -2.59
N ILE A 192 -8.30 -2.37 -2.83
CA ILE A 192 -7.50 -1.45 -3.64
C ILE A 192 -7.18 -0.17 -2.86
N LYS A 193 -5.93 0.29 -2.97
CA LYS A 193 -5.50 1.55 -2.37
C LYS A 193 -5.66 2.70 -3.36
N ILE A 194 -6.51 3.67 -3.03
CA ILE A 194 -6.71 4.93 -3.74
C ILE A 194 -5.58 5.88 -3.36
N SER A 195 -4.46 5.80 -4.10
CA SER A 195 -3.20 6.47 -3.75
C SER A 195 -2.23 6.51 -4.93
N GLY A 196 -1.07 7.15 -4.75
CA GLY A 196 0.06 7.02 -5.66
C GLY A 196 -0.18 7.55 -7.08
N PHE A 197 -1.07 8.54 -7.25
CA PHE A 197 -1.48 9.06 -8.56
C PHE A 197 -0.29 9.51 -9.43
N GLY A 198 0.73 10.12 -8.83
CA GLY A 198 1.96 10.50 -9.54
C GLY A 198 2.77 9.34 -10.11
N LYS A 199 2.47 8.08 -9.75
CA LYS A 199 3.14 6.89 -10.29
C LYS A 199 2.57 6.43 -11.65
N PHE A 200 1.44 6.99 -12.07
CA PHE A 200 0.77 6.68 -13.33
C PHE A 200 0.09 7.88 -14.00
N SER A 201 0.28 9.10 -13.47
CA SER A 201 -0.06 10.35 -14.15
C SER A 201 1.02 10.71 -15.17
N GLU A 202 0.60 11.24 -16.31
CA GLU A 202 1.47 11.73 -17.38
C GLU A 202 1.62 13.26 -17.32
N THR A 203 0.70 13.95 -16.64
CA THR A 203 0.66 15.42 -16.56
C THR A 203 1.17 15.99 -15.22
N GLY A 204 1.32 15.15 -14.19
CA GLY A 204 1.76 15.56 -12.86
C GLY A 204 0.64 16.20 -12.04
N PHE A 205 0.97 16.73 -10.85
CA PHE A 205 -0.01 17.31 -9.93
C PHE A 205 -0.80 18.47 -10.58
N PRO A 206 -2.15 18.53 -10.47
CA PRO A 206 -3.02 17.80 -9.54
C PRO A 206 -3.53 16.43 -10.03
N PHE A 207 -2.90 15.82 -11.03
CA PHE A 207 -3.19 14.47 -11.52
C PHE A 207 -4.60 14.33 -12.13
N ASP A 208 -5.12 15.41 -12.73
CA ASP A 208 -6.49 15.42 -13.28
C ASP A 208 -6.67 14.38 -14.41
N ASP A 209 -5.58 13.99 -15.09
CA ASP A 209 -5.54 12.89 -16.08
C ASP A 209 -5.83 11.51 -15.49
N THR A 210 -5.59 11.31 -14.19
CA THR A 210 -5.87 10.05 -13.50
C THR A 210 -7.32 9.90 -13.04
N HIS A 211 -8.08 11.01 -13.00
CA HIS A 211 -9.38 11.08 -12.32
C HIS A 211 -10.38 10.04 -12.82
N GLU A 212 -10.51 9.88 -14.15
CA GLU A 212 -11.45 8.92 -14.74
C GLU A 212 -11.13 7.47 -14.31
N HIS A 213 -9.85 7.10 -14.32
CA HIS A 213 -9.39 5.79 -13.86
C HIS A 213 -9.69 5.58 -12.37
N VAL A 214 -9.40 6.58 -11.54
CA VAL A 214 -9.66 6.52 -10.09
C VAL A 214 -11.16 6.32 -9.81
N MET A 215 -12.05 7.01 -10.53
CA MET A 215 -13.51 6.82 -10.39
C MET A 215 -13.99 5.44 -10.84
N LYS A 216 -13.39 4.87 -11.90
CA LYS A 216 -13.66 3.49 -12.33
C LYS A 216 -13.21 2.49 -11.27
N VAL A 217 -12.02 2.67 -10.70
CA VAL A 217 -11.50 1.82 -9.62
C VAL A 217 -12.42 1.87 -8.39
N TRP A 218 -12.81 3.07 -7.95
CA TRP A 218 -13.77 3.24 -6.87
C TRP A 218 -15.08 2.47 -7.14
N SER A 219 -15.62 2.62 -8.34
CA SER A 219 -16.90 2.01 -8.71
C SER A 219 -16.81 0.49 -8.84
N GLY A 220 -15.70 -0.03 -9.38
CA GLY A 220 -15.50 -1.47 -9.59
C GLY A 220 -15.25 -2.23 -8.28
N PHE A 221 -14.45 -1.67 -7.37
CA PHE A 221 -14.20 -2.31 -6.07
C PHE A 221 -15.33 -2.03 -5.07
N GLY A 222 -15.96 -0.86 -5.14
CA GLY A 222 -16.99 -0.42 -4.20
C GLY A 222 -16.42 0.11 -2.88
N PRO A 223 -17.30 0.72 -2.05
CA PRO A 223 -16.91 1.42 -0.83
C PRO A 223 -16.20 0.49 0.18
N ASP A 224 -16.67 -0.75 0.32
CA ASP A 224 -16.15 -1.71 1.31
C ASP A 224 -14.79 -2.33 0.96
N ARG A 225 -14.20 -1.97 -0.18
CA ARG A 225 -12.92 -2.54 -0.67
C ARG A 225 -11.93 -1.49 -1.18
N CYS A 226 -12.24 -0.21 -1.02
CA CYS A 226 -11.34 0.90 -1.34
C CYS A 226 -10.76 1.50 -0.05
N ILE A 227 -9.45 1.76 -0.03
CA ILE A 227 -8.75 2.37 1.10
C ILE A 227 -7.99 3.59 0.62
N TRP A 228 -8.10 4.71 1.31
CA TRP A 228 -7.24 5.86 1.04
C TRP A 228 -5.84 5.63 1.60
N ALA A 229 -4.81 6.08 0.88
CA ALA A 229 -3.44 6.04 1.37
C ALA A 229 -2.60 7.22 0.88
N SER A 230 -1.66 7.66 1.71
CA SER A 230 -0.81 8.82 1.38
C SER A 230 0.39 8.47 0.50
N ASP A 231 0.96 7.27 0.66
CA ASP A 231 2.28 6.89 0.13
C ASP A 231 3.43 7.74 0.71
N TRP A 232 3.21 8.40 1.85
CA TRP A 232 4.23 9.18 2.56
C TRP A 232 5.43 8.29 2.92
N PRO A 233 6.69 8.76 2.79
CA PRO A 233 7.14 10.13 2.49
C PRO A 233 7.35 10.40 0.98
N HIS A 234 6.67 9.66 0.11
CA HIS A 234 6.71 9.81 -1.36
C HIS A 234 8.07 9.46 -1.96
N LEU A 235 8.50 8.21 -1.74
CA LEU A 235 9.77 7.71 -2.24
C LEU A 235 9.90 7.87 -3.75
N ARG A 236 11.07 8.30 -4.23
CA ARG A 236 11.38 8.56 -5.65
C ARG A 236 10.48 9.61 -6.31
N GLY A 237 9.85 10.48 -5.53
CA GLY A 237 9.12 11.63 -6.07
C GLY A 237 10.05 12.54 -6.88
N THR A 238 9.63 12.92 -8.10
CA THR A 238 10.37 13.86 -8.96
C THR A 238 10.19 15.32 -8.53
N TYR A 239 9.27 15.57 -7.61
CA TYR A 239 9.00 16.84 -6.97
C TYR A 239 8.41 16.59 -5.58
N ARG A 240 8.33 17.64 -4.77
CA ARG A 240 7.79 17.58 -3.42
C ARG A 240 6.27 17.38 -3.45
N LEU A 241 5.80 16.35 -2.75
CA LEU A 241 4.39 16.13 -2.41
C LEU A 241 4.21 16.24 -0.90
N ASP A 242 3.12 16.88 -0.47
CA ASP A 242 2.80 17.05 0.94
C ASP A 242 1.49 16.31 1.28
N TYR A 243 1.44 15.68 2.45
CA TYR A 243 0.31 14.87 2.91
C TYR A 243 -1.04 15.61 2.82
N GLY A 244 -1.07 16.88 3.25
CA GLY A 244 -2.28 17.72 3.20
C GLY A 244 -2.77 18.02 1.78
N THR A 245 -1.88 18.11 0.78
CA THR A 245 -2.27 18.33 -0.62
C THR A 245 -2.99 17.13 -1.20
N LEU A 246 -2.55 15.91 -0.87
CA LEU A 246 -3.22 14.67 -1.28
C LEU A 246 -4.59 14.49 -0.62
N LEU A 247 -4.72 14.91 0.64
CA LEU A 247 -6.02 14.98 1.32
C LEU A 247 -6.98 15.92 0.60
N LYS A 248 -6.53 17.13 0.25
CA LYS A 248 -7.36 18.11 -0.48
C LYS A 248 -7.73 17.65 -1.88
N LEU A 249 -6.81 16.98 -2.57
CA LEU A 249 -7.09 16.37 -3.86
C LEU A 249 -8.18 15.30 -3.74
N THR A 250 -8.09 14.45 -2.71
CA THR A 250 -9.10 13.41 -2.47
C THR A 250 -10.45 14.03 -2.10
N GLU A 251 -10.47 15.09 -1.27
CA GLU A 251 -11.69 15.85 -0.93
C GLU A 251 -12.35 16.48 -2.16
N ARG A 252 -11.57 16.89 -3.16
CA ARG A 252 -12.09 17.42 -4.43
C ARG A 252 -12.82 16.34 -5.25
N TRP A 253 -12.37 15.10 -5.20
CA TRP A 253 -12.87 14.02 -6.07
C TRP A 253 -14.00 13.18 -5.46
N PHE A 254 -14.12 13.15 -4.12
CA PHE A 254 -15.04 12.25 -3.44
C PHE A 254 -15.98 12.97 -2.48
N ALA A 255 -17.24 12.51 -2.45
CA ALA A 255 -18.24 13.00 -1.52
C ALA A 255 -17.91 12.62 -0.07
N PRO A 256 -18.41 13.35 0.95
CA PRO A 256 -18.12 13.11 2.36
C PRO A 256 -18.34 11.68 2.86
N ALA A 257 -19.37 10.98 2.34
CA ALA A 257 -19.67 9.59 2.67
C ALA A 257 -18.66 8.60 2.05
N GLN A 258 -18.20 8.85 0.82
CA GLN A 258 -17.17 8.04 0.18
C GLN A 258 -15.83 8.19 0.92
N LEU A 259 -15.50 9.43 1.30
CA LEU A 259 -14.33 9.71 2.15
C LEU A 259 -14.44 8.98 3.50
N GLN A 260 -15.61 8.95 4.13
CA GLN A 260 -15.82 8.24 5.40
C GLN A 260 -15.53 6.75 5.25
N SER A 261 -16.09 6.14 4.21
CA SER A 261 -15.89 4.73 3.91
C SER A 261 -14.41 4.41 3.66
N MET A 262 -13.74 5.10 2.73
CA MET A 262 -12.36 4.75 2.34
C MET A 262 -11.29 5.13 3.37
N MET A 263 -11.55 6.17 4.18
CA MET A 263 -10.58 6.66 5.15
C MET A 263 -10.79 6.09 6.54
N TRP A 264 -11.96 5.52 6.86
CA TRP A 264 -12.24 5.03 8.21
C TRP A 264 -12.91 3.66 8.20
N ASP A 265 -14.16 3.58 7.74
CA ASP A 265 -15.00 2.40 7.97
C ASP A 265 -14.39 1.13 7.35
N THR A 266 -13.98 1.22 6.08
CA THR A 266 -13.37 0.11 5.34
C THR A 266 -12.02 -0.30 5.93
N PRO A 267 -11.01 0.59 6.05
CA PRO A 267 -9.73 0.19 6.63
C PRO A 267 -9.85 -0.29 8.08
N ALA A 268 -10.70 0.31 8.93
CA ALA A 268 -10.90 -0.14 10.30
C ALA A 268 -11.41 -1.58 10.34
N LYS A 269 -12.43 -1.90 9.53
CA LYS A 269 -13.00 -3.24 9.43
C LYS A 269 -11.99 -4.27 8.95
N ILE A 270 -11.31 -4.03 7.82
CA ILE A 270 -10.51 -5.07 7.16
C ILE A 270 -9.12 -5.25 7.79
N LEU A 271 -8.61 -4.22 8.47
CA LEU A 271 -7.33 -4.27 9.19
C LEU A 271 -7.54 -4.56 10.68
N GLY A 272 -8.77 -4.48 11.20
CA GLY A 272 -9.14 -4.85 12.56
C GLY A 272 -8.74 -3.81 13.61
N TRP A 273 -8.95 -2.53 13.32
CA TRP A 273 -8.80 -1.44 14.29
C TRP A 273 -10.13 -1.11 14.97
#